data_AF-A0A3D3XYX6-F1
#
_entry.id   AF-A0A3D3XYX6-F1
#
_cell.length_a   1.000
_cell.length_b   1.000
_cell.length_c   1.000
_cell.angle_alpha   90.00
_cell.angle_beta   90.00
_cell.angle_gamma   90.00
#
_symmetry.space_group_name_H-M   'P 1'
#
loop_
_entity.id
_entity.type
_entity.pdbx_description
1 polymer ?
#
loop_
_entity_poly.entity_id
_entity_poly.type
_entity_poly.pdbx_seq_one_letter_code
_entity_poly.pdbx_strand_id
1 'polypeptide(L)' 'VATPILDNRPIPVSDEDRAQMVQSEDCGDVVAFIAQLPAHVCINELTISPTWNRGYVAQAQRMLQSTDTSQEV' A
#
# COMPACT_ATOMS: atom_id res chain seq x y z
N VAL A 1 -6.67 -2.33 -3.28
CA VAL A 1 -6.61 -3.80 -3.39
C VAL A 1 -6.90 -4.20 -4.83
N ALA A 2 -6.14 -5.11 -5.41
CA ALA A 2 -6.38 -5.66 -6.73
C ALA A 2 -7.51 -6.68 -6.67
N THR A 3 -8.72 -6.23 -6.96
CA THR A 3 -9.92 -7.08 -6.98
C THR A 3 -10.53 -7.10 -8.39
N PRO A 4 -11.41 -8.07 -8.72
CA PRO A 4 -12.01 -8.16 -10.05
C PRO A 4 -12.79 -6.91 -10.51
N ILE A 5 -13.17 -6.01 -9.59
CA ILE A 5 -13.82 -4.75 -9.96
C ILE A 5 -12.95 -3.87 -10.87
N LEU A 6 -11.63 -4.06 -10.85
CA LEU A 6 -10.69 -3.30 -11.68
C LEU A 6 -10.86 -3.58 -13.17
N ASP A 7 -11.46 -4.73 -13.53
CA ASP A 7 -11.70 -5.13 -14.92
C ASP A 7 -12.82 -4.30 -15.54
N ASN A 8 -13.65 -3.67 -14.72
CA ASN A 8 -14.74 -2.80 -15.13
C ASN A 8 -14.31 -1.34 -15.31
N ARG A 9 -13.02 -1.00 -15.13
CA ARG A 9 -12.55 0.38 -15.30
C ARG A 9 -12.55 0.78 -16.78
N PRO A 10 -12.96 2.02 -17.12
CA PRO A 10 -12.87 2.54 -18.49
C PRO A 10 -11.45 2.51 -19.05
N ILE A 11 -10.47 2.74 -18.18
CA ILE A 11 -9.04 2.57 -18.47
C ILE A 11 -8.56 1.39 -17.61
N PRO A 12 -8.27 0.23 -18.23
CA PRO A 12 -7.76 -0.92 -17.51
C PRO A 12 -6.48 -0.59 -16.78
N VAL A 13 -6.35 -1.10 -15.56
CA VAL A 13 -5.09 -1.09 -14.82
C VAL A 13 -4.18 -2.15 -15.42
N SER A 14 -2.94 -1.79 -15.76
CA SER A 14 -1.95 -2.73 -16.30
C SER A 14 -1.63 -3.84 -15.29
N ASP A 15 -1.14 -4.97 -15.79
CA ASP A 15 -0.75 -6.09 -14.92
C ASP A 15 0.40 -5.71 -13.99
N GLU A 16 1.34 -4.88 -14.47
CA GLU A 16 2.45 -4.35 -13.67
C GLU A 16 1.96 -3.45 -12.53
N ASP A 17 0.97 -2.59 -12.79
CA ASP A 17 0.37 -1.76 -11.74
C ASP A 17 -0.42 -2.61 -10.74
N ARG A 18 -1.15 -3.64 -11.22
CA ARG A 18 -1.90 -4.57 -10.36
C ARG A 18 -0.98 -5.37 -9.45
N ALA A 19 0.17 -5.82 -9.96
CA ALA A 19 1.17 -6.54 -9.18
C ALA A 19 1.76 -5.70 -8.03
N GLN A 20 1.72 -4.37 -8.16
CA GLN A 20 2.17 -3.43 -7.13
C GLN A 20 1.07 -3.03 -6.14
N MET A 21 -0.16 -3.50 -6.33
CA MET A 21 -1.26 -3.25 -5.39
C MET A 21 -1.25 -4.27 -4.25
N VAL A 22 -1.91 -3.93 -3.14
CA VAL A 22 -2.32 -4.94 -2.14
C VAL A 22 -3.25 -5.95 -2.82
N GLN A 23 -3.05 -7.23 -2.59
CA GLN A 23 -3.90 -8.31 -3.09
C GLN A 23 -4.98 -8.67 -2.07
N SER A 24 -6.02 -9.39 -2.51
CA SER A 24 -7.11 -9.79 -1.61
C SER A 24 -6.63 -10.80 -0.57
N GLU A 25 -5.70 -11.66 -1.00
CA GLU A 25 -5.05 -12.70 -0.22
C GLU A 25 -4.22 -12.10 0.92
N ASP A 26 -3.48 -11.01 0.66
CA ASP A 26 -2.73 -10.29 1.69
C ASP A 26 -3.64 -9.85 2.85
N CYS A 27 -4.83 -9.32 2.54
CA CYS A 27 -5.81 -8.93 3.55
C CYS A 27 -6.34 -10.15 4.33
N GLY A 28 -6.59 -11.26 3.63
CA GLY A 28 -7.05 -12.51 4.23
C GLY A 28 -6.03 -13.09 5.21
N ASP A 29 -4.75 -13.10 4.84
CA ASP A 29 -3.65 -13.59 5.68
C ASP A 29 -3.48 -12.74 6.93
N VAL A 30 -3.60 -11.41 6.81
CA VAL A 30 -3.56 -10.52 7.98
C VAL A 30 -4.75 -10.75 8.91
N VAL A 31 -5.96 -10.93 8.37
CA VAL A 31 -7.14 -11.27 9.19
C VAL A 31 -6.94 -12.61 9.91
N ALA A 32 -6.43 -13.62 9.21
CA ALA A 32 -6.13 -14.93 9.79
C ALA A 32 -5.06 -14.84 10.89
N PHE A 33 -4.04 -13.99 10.72
CA PHE A 33 -3.04 -13.71 11.75
C PHE A 33 -3.67 -13.06 12.98
N ILE A 34 -4.48 -12.02 12.81
CA ILE A 34 -5.15 -11.32 13.91
C ILE A 34 -6.08 -12.27 14.67
N ALA A 35 -6.80 -13.14 13.96
CA ALA A 35 -7.69 -14.12 14.57
C ALA A 35 -6.98 -15.16 15.46
N GLN A 36 -5.67 -15.33 15.30
CA GLN A 36 -4.85 -16.25 16.11
C GLN A 36 -4.26 -15.60 17.37
N LEU A 37 -4.47 -14.30 17.59
CA LEU A 37 -3.92 -13.60 18.75
C LEU A 37 -4.57 -14.07 20.07
N PRO A 38 -3.83 -14.04 21.19
CA PRO A 38 -4.41 -14.36 22.50
C PRO A 38 -5.58 -13.46 22.88
N ALA A 39 -6.55 -13.99 23.64
CA ALA A 39 -7.78 -13.28 24.01
C ALA A 39 -7.58 -11.95 24.78
N HIS A 40 -6.41 -11.71 25.35
CA HIS A 40 -6.09 -10.48 26.07
C HIS A 40 -5.44 -9.40 25.19
N VAL A 41 -5.25 -9.68 23.88
CA VAL A 41 -4.63 -8.75 22.94
C VAL A 41 -5.72 -8.06 22.12
N CYS A 42 -5.63 -6.74 22.01
CA CYS A 42 -6.51 -5.93 21.17
C CYS A 42 -5.67 -5.13 20.17
N ILE A 43 -5.96 -5.28 18.88
CA ILE A 43 -5.43 -4.43 17.81
C ILE A 43 -6.53 -3.45 17.43
N ASN A 44 -6.38 -2.19 17.83
CA ASN A 44 -7.40 -1.16 17.60
C ASN A 44 -7.37 -0.61 16.17
N GLU A 45 -6.20 -0.52 15.56
CA GLU A 45 -6.03 -0.02 14.20
C GLU A 45 -4.89 -0.76 13.49
N LEU A 46 -5.12 -1.08 12.22
CA LEU A 46 -4.11 -1.63 11.32
C LEU A 46 -4.36 -1.09 9.92
N THR A 47 -3.33 -0.52 9.31
CA THR A 47 -3.37 -0.02 7.93
C THR A 47 -2.53 -0.93 7.04
N ILE A 48 -3.13 -1.41 5.95
CA ILE A 48 -2.45 -2.18 4.90
C ILE A 48 -2.27 -1.28 3.69
N SER A 49 -1.03 -1.12 3.24
CA SER A 49 -0.70 -0.35 2.05
C SER A 49 0.33 -1.10 1.21
N PRO A 50 0.33 -0.94 -0.12
CA PRO A 50 1.37 -1.53 -0.94
C PRO A 50 2.71 -0.86 -0.62
N THR A 51 3.82 -1.60 -0.77
CA THR A 51 5.17 -1.02 -0.67
C THR A 51 5.34 0.11 -1.69
N TRP A 52 4.80 -0.07 -2.90
CA TRP A 52 4.70 0.98 -3.90
C TRP A 52 3.43 1.83 -3.74
N ASN A 53 3.26 2.43 -2.56
CA ASN A 53 2.21 3.41 -2.35
C ASN A 53 2.58 4.71 -3.07
N ARG A 54 1.85 5.02 -4.16
CA ARG A 54 2.10 6.22 -4.97
C ARG A 54 2.17 7.52 -4.17
N GLY A 55 1.38 7.64 -3.09
CA GLY A 55 1.43 8.81 -2.21
C GLY A 55 2.74 8.91 -1.43
N TYR A 56 3.22 7.80 -0.86
CA TYR A 56 4.48 7.74 -0.13
C TYR A 56 5.69 7.90 -1.06
N VAL A 57 5.66 7.27 -2.23
CA VAL A 57 6.71 7.44 -3.25
C VAL A 57 6.83 8.89 -3.68
N ALA A 58 5.71 9.56 -4.00
CA ALA A 58 5.71 10.97 -4.38
C ALA A 58 6.17 11.89 -3.24
N GLN A 59 5.86 11.56 -1.99
CA GLN A 59 6.38 12.30 -0.84
C GLN A 59 7.90 12.14 -0.70
N ALA A 60 8.41 10.90 -0.76
CA ALA A 60 9.84 10.62 -0.67
C ALA A 60 10.64 11.34 -1.77
N GLN A 61 10.13 11.32 -3.02
CA GLN A 61 10.75 12.03 -4.14
C GLN A 61 10.85 13.54 -3.89
N ARG A 62 9.79 14.16 -3.37
CA ARG A 62 9.81 15.60 -3.02
C ARG A 62 10.81 15.94 -1.92
N MET A 63 10.94 15.07 -0.90
CA MET A 63 11.92 15.26 0.17
C MET A 63 13.35 15.23 -0.36
N LEU A 64 13.67 14.27 -1.24
CA LEU A 64 14.99 14.18 -1.88
C LEU A 64 15.31 15.44 -2.70
N GLN A 65 14.35 15.92 -3.49
CA GLN A 65 14.52 17.15 -4.30
C GLN A 65 14.75 18.39 -3.42
N SER A 66 14.05 18.51 -2.28
CA SER A 66 14.21 19.65 -1.36
C SER A 66 15.56 19.67 -0.63
N THR A 67 16.19 18.50 -0.46
CA THR A 67 17.51 18.39 0.18
C THR A 67 18.62 18.83 -0.75
N ASP A 68 18.46 18.60 -2.06
CA ASP A 68 19.40 18.98 -3.11
C ASP A 68 19.48 20.52 -3.28
N THR A 69 18.32 21.20 -3.27
CA THR A 69 18.25 22.66 -3.38
C THR A 69 18.87 23.41 -2.18
N SER A 70 18.99 22.76 -1.02
CA SER A 70 19.56 23.38 0.18
C SER A 70 21.09 23.33 0.24
N GLN A 71 21.76 22.63 -0.70
CA GLN A 71 23.22 22.56 -0.79
C GLN A 71 23.84 23.52 -1.83
N GLU A 72 23.01 24.25 -2.60
CA GLU A 72 23.46 25.23 -3.60
C GLU A 72 23.42 26.70 -3.10
N VAL A 73 23.19 26.95 -1.80
CA VAL A 73 23.21 28.30 -1.19
C VAL A 73 24.35 28.45 -0.19
#